data_AF-A0A5K0YKS8-F1
#
_entry.id   AF-A0A5K0YKS8-F1
#
_cell.length_a   1.000
_cell.length_b   1.000
_cell.length_c   1.000
_cell.angle_alpha   90.00
_cell.angle_beta   90.00
_cell.angle_gamma   90.00
#
_symmetry.space_group_name_H-M   'P 1'
#
loop_
_entity.id
_entity.type
_entity.pdbx_description
1 polymer ?
#
loop_
_entity_poly.entity_id
_entity_poly.type
_entity_poly.pdbx_seq_one_letter_code
_entity_poly.pdbx_strand_id
1 'polypeptide(L)' 'IVNWRTHLKFPEEAKLSEEAKDLISRLLCNVEQRLGTKGADEIK' A
#
# COMPACT_ATOMS: atom_id res chain seq x y z
N ILE A 1 3.92 -10.90 0.34
CA ILE A 1 4.24 -10.81 -1.10
C ILE A 1 5.71 -10.44 -1.19
N VAL A 2 6.55 -11.25 -1.83
CA VAL A 2 8.02 -11.10 -1.73
C VAL A 2 8.57 -10.04 -2.68
N ASN A 3 8.00 -9.90 -3.89
CA ASN A 3 8.47 -8.97 -4.94
C ASN A 3 7.48 -7.83 -5.25
N TRP A 4 6.68 -7.41 -4.27
CA TRP A 4 5.65 -6.37 -4.47
C TRP A 4 6.26 -5.06 -5.00
N ARG A 5 7.45 -4.66 -4.55
CA ARG A 5 8.09 -3.40 -4.96
C ARG A 5 8.38 -3.32 -6.47
N THR A 6 8.64 -4.45 -7.12
CA THR A 6 8.95 -4.51 -8.56
C THR A 6 7.73 -4.84 -9.43
N HIS A 7 6.70 -5.45 -8.83
CA HIS A 7 5.52 -5.95 -9.56
C HIS A 7 4.23 -5.16 -9.27
N LEU A 8 4.21 -4.31 -8.23
CA LEU A 8 3.08 -3.43 -7.95
C LEU A 8 3.10 -2.28 -8.96
N LYS A 9 2.21 -2.36 -9.94
CA LYS A 9 1.97 -1.31 -10.93
C LYS A 9 0.48 -1.02 -10.94
N PHE A 10 0.13 0.26 -10.96
CA PHE A 10 -1.25 0.69 -11.10
C PHE A 10 -1.54 0.93 -12.59
N PRO A 11 -2.46 0.18 -13.21
CA PRO A 11 -2.90 0.44 -14.57
C PRO A 11 -3.56 1.83 -14.64
N GLU A 12 -3.42 2.52 -15.77
CA GLU A 12 -4.05 3.83 -15.99
C GLU A 12 -5.58 3.69 -16.08
N GLU A 13 -6.07 2.54 -16.54
CA GLU A 13 -7.49 2.21 -16.63
C GLU A 13 -8.17 2.05 -15.27
N ALA A 14 -7.39 1.79 -14.21
CA ALA A 14 -7.92 1.61 -12.86
C ALA A 14 -8.48 2.90 -12.26
N LYS A 15 -8.14 4.08 -12.83
CA LYS A 15 -8.61 5.40 -12.38
C LYS A 15 -8.51 5.60 -10.87
N LEU A 16 -7.43 5.11 -10.27
CA LEU A 16 -7.16 5.25 -8.85
C LEU A 16 -6.68 6.68 -8.58
N SER A 17 -7.21 7.29 -7.52
CA SER A 17 -6.70 8.56 -7.04
C SER A 17 -5.29 8.38 -6.46
N GLU A 18 -4.53 9.48 -6.37
CA GLU A 18 -3.18 9.43 -5.80
C GLU A 18 -3.20 8.98 -4.33
N GLU A 19 -4.24 9.35 -3.57
CA GLU A 19 -4.43 8.91 -2.19
C GLU A 19 -4.67 7.39 -2.09
N ALA A 20 -5.43 6.83 -3.03
CA ALA A 20 -5.66 5.38 -3.08
C ALA A 20 -4.36 4.62 -3.42
N LYS A 21 -3.55 5.14 -4.35
CA LYS A 21 -2.25 4.55 -4.70
C LYS A 21 -1.27 4.60 -3.54
N ASP A 22 -1.23 5.72 -2.80
CA ASP A 22 -0.40 5.86 -1.58
C ASP A 22 -0.82 4.85 -0.51
N LEU A 23 -2.12 4.77 -0.22
CA LEU A 23 -2.65 3.84 0.77
C LEU A 23 -2.29 2.38 0.45
N ILE A 24 -2.51 1.96 -0.81
CA ILE A 24 -2.18 0.60 -1.26
C ILE A 24 -0.66 0.34 -1.13
N SER A 25 0.17 1.33 -1.47
CA SER A 25 1.63 1.22 -1.38
C SER A 25 2.12 1.13 0.08
N ARG A 26 1.45 1.82 1.01
CA ARG A 26 1.74 1.78 2.46
C ARG A 26 1.23 0.51 3.15
N LEU A 27 0.20 -0.13 2.60
CA LEU A 27 -0.28 -1.44 3.05
C LEU A 27 0.60 -2.58 2.53
N LEU A 28 1.05 -2.47 1.28
CA LEU A 28 1.95 -3.43 0.64
C LEU A 28 3.41 -3.06 0.91
N CYS A 29 3.85 -3.06 2.16
CA CYS A 29 5.26 -2.86 2.48
C CYS A 29 5.81 -3.92 3.44
N ASN A 30 7.09 -3.80 3.81
CA ASN A 30 7.72 -4.70 4.78
C ASN A 30 6.90 -4.72 6.08
N VAL A 31 6.76 -5.89 6.69
CA VAL A 31 5.90 -6.09 7.88
C VAL A 31 6.21 -5.10 9.01
N GLU A 32 7.47 -4.74 9.21
CA GLU A 32 7.89 -3.78 10.23
C GLU A 32 7.44 -2.34 9.97
N GLN A 33 7.05 -2.01 8.74
CA GLN A 33 6.65 -0.67 8.30
C GLN A 33 5.20 -0.64 7.80
N ARG A 34 4.48 -1.77 7.87
CA ARG A 34 3.11 -1.88 7.40
C ARG A 34 2.19 -1.03 8.27
N LEU A 35 1.37 -0.22 7.62
CA LEU A 35 0.30 0.51 8.28
C LEU A 35 -0.59 -0.47 9.06
N GLY A 36 -0.75 -0.25 10.36
CA GLY A 36 -1.50 -1.15 11.25
C GLY A 36 -0.64 -2.12 12.06
N THR A 37 0.69 -2.15 11.85
CA THR A 37 1.61 -2.98 12.66
C THR A 37 1.60 -2.58 14.14
N LYS A 38 1.31 -1.31 14.47
CA LYS A 38 1.16 -0.85 15.87
C LYS A 38 -0.30 -0.79 16.35
N GLY A 39 -1.25 -1.30 15.56
CA GLY A 39 -2.68 -1.31 15.87
C GLY A 39 -3.52 -0.56 14.84
N ALA A 40 -4.83 -0.83 14.86
CA ALA A 40 -5.79 -0.29 13.90
C ALA A 40 -5.95 1.24 13.97
N ASP A 41 -5.48 1.88 15.05
CA ASP A 41 -5.49 3.34 15.20
C ASP A 41 -4.61 4.08 14.18
N GLU A 42 -3.66 3.39 13.54
CA GLU A 42 -2.87 3.94 12.42
C GLU A 42 -3.67 4.03 11.10
N ILE A 43 -4.84 3.38 11.05
CA ILE A 43 -5.72 3.31 9.90
C ILE A 43 -6.91 4.24 10.18
N LYS A 44 -6.69 5.56 10.13
CA LYS A 44 -7.73 6.59 10.29
C LYS A 44 -7.82 7.49 9.06
#